data_AF-A0A2K8QSP0-F1
#
_entry.id   AF-A0A2K8QSP0-F1
#
_cell.length_a   1.000
_cell.length_b   1.000
_cell.length_c   1.000
_cell.angle_alpha   90.00
_cell.angle_beta   90.00
_cell.angle_gamma   90.00
#
_symmetry.space_group_name_H-M   'P 1'
#
loop_
_entity.id
_entity.type
_entity.pdbx_description
1 polymer ?
#
loop_
_entity_poly.entity_id
_entity_poly.type
_entity_poly.pdbx_seq_one_letter_code
_entity_poly.pdbx_strand_id
1 'polypeptide(L)'
;MESDNSLVIANEKSWVFQLLVKSPEDSIGLIAYSFYKLEKNQYAEKLRANGQSDQEIDLAVKQFHEQVVHTQRRLDAYRDNARTMFSRLLEDWEEEIRKDYQQQLDIIDKKNSEIENFKIEIDKKKSNNS
;
A
#
# COMPACT_ATOMS: atom_id res chain seq x y z
N MET A 1 18.35 45.82 -27.39
CA MET A 1 17.05 45.58 -26.73
C MET A 1 16.57 44.23 -27.24
N GLU A 2 17.17 43.12 -26.84
CA GLU A 2 17.06 42.48 -25.51
C GLU A 2 15.61 42.39 -25.01
N SER A 3 15.05 41.19 -25.11
CA SER A 3 14.64 40.43 -23.93
C SER A 3 14.33 38.99 -24.36
N ASP A 4 15.32 38.15 -24.12
CA ASP A 4 15.20 36.72 -23.92
C ASP A 4 14.08 36.46 -22.89
N ASN A 5 13.02 35.77 -23.30
CA ASN A 5 11.97 35.31 -22.41
C ASN A 5 12.12 33.81 -22.18
N SER A 6 13.34 33.39 -21.87
CA SER A 6 13.59 32.21 -21.05
C SER A 6 12.89 32.43 -19.72
N LEU A 7 11.67 31.90 -19.61
CA LEU A 7 11.03 31.62 -18.34
C LEU A 7 11.89 30.56 -17.64
N VAL A 8 12.96 31.05 -17.01
CA VAL A 8 13.63 30.38 -15.91
C VAL A 8 12.55 30.21 -14.86
N ILE A 9 11.92 29.04 -14.83
CA ILE A 9 11.08 28.63 -13.71
C ILE A 9 12.01 28.66 -12.52
N ALA A 10 11.89 29.74 -11.76
CA ALA A 10 12.63 29.98 -10.54
C ALA A 10 12.48 28.74 -9.67
N ASN A 11 13.59 28.39 -9.02
CA ASN A 11 13.81 27.25 -8.15
C ASN A 11 12.87 27.31 -6.92
N GLU A 12 11.56 27.18 -7.14
CA GLU A 12 10.57 26.90 -6.11
C GLU A 12 11.00 25.57 -5.52
N LYS A 13 11.41 25.58 -4.25
CA LYS A 13 11.74 24.39 -3.47
C LYS A 13 10.70 23.32 -3.81
N SER A 14 11.06 22.36 -4.64
CA SER A 14 10.09 21.38 -5.11
C SER A 14 9.88 20.38 -3.99
N TRP A 15 8.76 20.52 -3.30
CA TRP A 15 8.43 19.65 -2.19
C TRP A 15 8.01 18.31 -2.78
N VAL A 16 8.81 17.26 -2.58
CA VAL A 16 8.48 15.89 -3.04
C VAL A 16 7.09 15.46 -2.58
N PHE A 17 6.62 15.97 -1.43
CA PHE A 17 5.24 15.77 -0.99
C PHE A 17 4.22 16.31 -2.02
N GLN A 18 4.36 17.55 -2.48
CA GLN A 18 3.45 18.15 -3.45
C GLN A 18 3.57 17.51 -4.85
N LEU A 19 4.75 16.96 -5.18
CA LEU A 19 4.94 16.22 -6.43
C LEU A 19 4.26 14.84 -6.41
N LEU A 20 4.16 14.22 -5.23
CA LEU A 20 3.59 12.88 -5.07
C LEU A 20 2.13 12.87 -4.61
N VAL A 21 1.68 13.84 -3.82
CA VAL A 21 0.36 13.86 -3.16
C VAL A 21 -0.51 14.93 -3.79
N LYS A 22 -1.57 14.50 -4.48
CA LYS A 22 -2.46 15.41 -5.23
C LYS A 22 -3.52 16.07 -4.36
N SER A 23 -3.96 15.39 -3.29
CA SER A 23 -4.90 15.91 -2.30
C SER A 23 -4.71 15.15 -0.97
N PRO A 24 -5.29 15.63 0.15
CA PRO A 24 -5.26 14.91 1.42
C PRO A 24 -5.86 13.49 1.37
N GLU A 25 -6.69 13.21 0.38
CA GLU A 25 -7.36 11.92 0.16
C GLU A 25 -6.63 11.03 -0.87
N ASP A 26 -5.53 11.50 -1.46
CA ASP A 26 -4.70 10.71 -2.39
C ASP A 26 -3.88 9.66 -1.63
N SER A 27 -4.54 8.58 -1.20
CA SER A 27 -3.92 7.47 -0.46
C SER A 27 -2.69 6.90 -1.18
N ILE A 28 -2.75 6.79 -2.51
CA ILE A 28 -1.60 6.34 -3.32
C ILE A 28 -0.45 7.33 -3.21
N GLY A 29 -0.72 8.63 -3.31
CA GLY A 29 0.29 9.66 -3.11
C GLY A 29 0.90 9.65 -1.71
N LEU A 30 0.07 9.48 -0.67
CA LEU A 30 0.52 9.43 0.72
C LEU A 30 1.43 8.21 0.98
N ILE A 31 1.07 7.04 0.45
CA ILE A 31 1.90 5.83 0.51
C ILE A 31 3.17 6.02 -0.35
N ALA A 32 3.08 6.62 -1.53
CA ALA A 32 4.26 6.90 -2.37
C ALA A 32 5.24 7.83 -1.64
N TYR A 33 4.74 8.83 -0.92
CA TYR A 33 5.57 9.72 -0.11
C TYR A 33 6.27 8.98 1.03
N SER A 34 5.61 8.02 1.68
CA SER A 34 6.25 7.20 2.72
C SER A 34 7.39 6.34 2.14
N PHE A 35 7.22 5.79 0.93
CA PHE A 35 8.30 5.09 0.23
C PHE A 35 9.50 5.98 -0.08
N TYR A 36 9.27 7.20 -0.57
CA TYR A 36 10.36 8.16 -0.76
C TYR A 36 11.10 8.45 0.55
N LYS A 37 10.37 8.65 1.65
CA LYS A 37 10.98 8.92 2.97
C LYS A 37 11.76 7.72 3.48
N LEU A 38 11.26 6.50 3.25
CA LEU A 38 11.94 5.26 3.57
C LEU A 38 13.25 5.13 2.79
N GLU A 39 13.23 5.30 1.46
CA GLU A 39 14.44 5.20 0.62
C GLU A 39 15.47 6.26 1.01
N LYS A 40 15.04 7.50 1.25
CA LYS A 40 15.93 8.58 1.71
C LYS A 40 16.58 8.24 3.06
N ASN A 41 15.83 7.65 3.99
CA ASN A 41 16.36 7.22 5.27
C ASN A 41 17.35 6.05 5.12
N GLN A 42 16.99 5.04 4.33
CA GLN A 42 17.86 3.90 4.05
C GLN A 42 19.18 4.34 3.38
N TYR A 43 19.11 5.33 2.49
CA TYR A 43 20.31 5.93 1.91
C TYR A 43 21.19 6.58 2.99
N ALA A 44 20.62 7.40 3.87
CA ALA A 44 21.37 8.02 4.99
C ALA A 44 21.98 6.97 5.93
N GLU A 45 21.23 5.93 6.31
CA GLU A 45 21.72 4.84 7.17
C GLU A 45 22.89 4.08 6.53
N LYS A 46 22.82 3.83 5.22
CA LYS A 46 23.93 3.20 4.49
C LYS A 46 25.20 4.05 4.54
N LEU A 47 25.08 5.36 4.41
CA LEU A 47 26.20 6.29 4.48
C LEU A 47 26.81 6.36 5.89
N ARG A 48 25.96 6.37 6.94
CA ARG A 48 26.39 6.26 8.34
C ARG A 48 27.15 4.97 8.60
N ALA A 49 26.61 3.84 8.14
CA ALA A 49 27.25 2.54 8.30
C ALA A 49 28.62 2.46 7.60
N ASN A 50 28.84 3.26 6.55
CA ASN A 50 30.12 3.36 5.84
C ASN A 50 31.09 4.36 6.48
N GLY A 51 30.75 4.97 7.63
CA GLY A 51 31.62 5.87 8.38
C GLY A 51 31.70 7.29 7.83
N GLN A 52 30.75 7.71 6.99
CA GLN A 52 30.68 9.11 6.55
C GLN A 52 30.29 10.03 7.70
N SER A 53 30.80 11.26 7.67
CA SER A 53 30.43 12.31 8.63
C SER A 53 29.02 12.83 8.39
N ASP A 54 28.41 13.42 9.42
CA ASP A 54 27.05 14.00 9.32
C ASP A 54 26.95 15.06 8.21
N GLN A 55 28.00 15.86 8.01
CA GLN A 55 28.03 16.87 6.94
C GLN A 55 28.01 16.24 5.54
N GLU A 56 28.75 15.15 5.34
CA GLU A 56 28.77 14.42 4.07
C GLU A 56 27.43 13.73 3.81
N ILE A 57 26.82 13.16 4.85
CA ILE A 57 25.50 12.54 4.78
C ILE A 57 24.45 13.59 4.41
N ASP A 58 24.42 14.74 5.07
CA ASP A 58 23.46 15.82 4.77
C ASP A 58 23.57 16.29 3.32
N LEU A 59 24.80 16.46 2.82
CA LEU A 59 25.04 16.82 1.42
C LEU A 59 24.53 15.74 0.46
N ALA A 60 24.88 14.48 0.70
CA ALA A 60 24.46 13.37 -0.15
C ALA A 60 22.94 13.18 -0.14
N VAL A 61 22.31 13.31 1.02
CA VAL A 61 20.85 13.20 1.20
C VAL A 61 20.12 14.38 0.53
N LYS A 62 20.73 15.56 0.49
CA LYS A 62 20.25 16.70 -0.30
C LYS A 62 20.36 16.44 -1.80
N GLN A 63 21.49 15.93 -2.28
CA GLN A 63 21.66 15.56 -3.69
C GLN A 63 20.70 14.45 -4.12
N PHE A 64 20.44 13.47 -3.26
CA PHE A 64 19.44 12.44 -3.48
C PHE A 64 18.05 13.05 -3.70
N HIS A 65 17.65 14.01 -2.85
CA HIS A 65 16.41 14.77 -3.02
C HIS A 65 16.40 15.55 -4.33
N GLU A 66 17.52 16.23 -4.63
CA GLU A 66 17.94 16.78 -5.94
C GLU A 66 17.43 15.93 -7.11
N GLN A 67 17.98 14.71 -7.14
CA GLN A 67 17.77 13.73 -8.19
C GLN A 67 16.33 13.20 -8.24
N VAL A 68 15.68 12.99 -7.10
CA VAL A 68 14.27 12.53 -7.06
C VAL A 68 13.37 13.57 -7.70
N VAL A 69 13.48 14.82 -7.26
CA VAL A 69 12.64 15.93 -7.72
C VAL A 69 12.71 16.11 -9.24
N HIS A 70 13.92 16.01 -9.81
CA HIS A 70 14.13 16.25 -11.23
C HIS A 70 13.97 15.01 -12.12
N THR A 71 13.60 13.86 -11.56
CA THR A 71 13.42 12.61 -12.32
C THR A 71 12.00 12.12 -12.23
N GLN A 72 11.15 12.50 -13.20
CA GLN A 72 9.73 12.08 -13.24
C GLN A 72 9.56 10.56 -13.10
N ARG A 73 10.40 9.78 -13.79
CA ARG A 73 10.38 8.31 -13.71
C ARG A 73 10.53 7.77 -12.28
N ARG A 74 11.27 8.46 -11.40
CA ARG A 74 11.42 8.05 -10.00
C ARG A 74 10.14 8.36 -9.21
N LEU A 75 9.52 9.51 -9.45
CA LEU A 75 8.24 9.88 -8.85
C LEU A 75 7.14 8.88 -9.25
N ASP A 76 7.10 8.51 -10.52
CA ASP A 76 6.16 7.52 -11.05
C ASP A 76 6.39 6.15 -10.39
N ALA A 77 7.65 5.71 -10.28
CA ALA A 77 7.99 4.45 -9.63
C ALA A 77 7.51 4.38 -8.17
N TYR A 78 7.60 5.47 -7.38
CA TYR A 78 7.05 5.48 -6.03
C TYR A 78 5.52 5.32 -6.04
N ARG A 79 4.81 5.95 -6.98
CA ARG A 79 3.36 5.81 -7.12
C ARG A 79 2.95 4.42 -7.59
N ASP A 80 3.69 3.81 -8.50
CA ASP A 80 3.43 2.46 -8.98
C ASP A 80 3.68 1.40 -7.89
N ASN A 81 4.74 1.58 -7.09
CA ASN A 81 4.98 0.76 -5.91
C ASN A 81 3.85 0.89 -4.90
N ALA A 82 3.34 2.12 -4.68
CA ALA A 82 2.21 2.37 -3.79
C ALA A 82 0.93 1.67 -4.27
N ARG A 83 0.64 1.73 -5.58
CA ARG A 83 -0.48 0.98 -6.18
C ARG A 83 -0.32 -0.52 -5.98
N THR A 84 0.87 -1.05 -6.27
CA THR A 84 1.16 -2.48 -6.14
C THR A 84 0.98 -2.96 -4.70
N MET A 85 1.51 -2.22 -3.72
CA MET A 85 1.35 -2.56 -2.31
C MET A 85 -0.12 -2.51 -1.89
N PHE A 86 -0.85 -1.48 -2.30
CA PHE A 86 -2.26 -1.32 -1.97
C PHE A 86 -3.12 -2.44 -2.57
N SER A 87 -2.88 -2.81 -3.84
CA SER A 87 -3.55 -3.95 -4.48
C SER A 87 -3.32 -5.25 -3.74
N ARG A 88 -2.06 -5.54 -3.33
CA ARG A 88 -1.76 -6.75 -2.55
C ARG A 88 -2.49 -6.78 -1.21
N LEU A 89 -2.52 -5.66 -0.48
CA LEU A 89 -3.28 -5.58 0.78
C LEU A 89 -4.78 -5.84 0.58
N LEU A 90 -5.36 -5.35 -0.52
CA LEU A 90 -6.76 -5.62 -0.85
C LEU A 90 -7.00 -7.08 -1.22
N GLU A 91 -6.09 -7.69 -1.98
CA GLU A 91 -6.14 -9.12 -2.35
C GLU A 91 -6.07 -10.00 -1.10
N ASP A 92 -5.15 -9.70 -0.17
CA ASP A 92 -5.01 -10.42 1.10
C ASP A 92 -6.31 -10.31 1.93
N TRP A 93 -6.88 -9.11 2.03
CA TRP A 93 -8.17 -8.92 2.73
C TRP A 93 -9.34 -9.63 2.05
N GLU A 94 -9.40 -9.62 0.72
CA GLU A 94 -10.43 -10.34 -0.02
C GLU A 94 -10.34 -11.85 0.24
N GLU A 95 -9.13 -12.40 0.29
CA GLU A 95 -8.91 -13.81 0.60
C GLU A 95 -9.34 -14.17 2.03
N GLU A 96 -9.00 -13.34 3.02
CA GLU A 96 -9.45 -13.52 4.41
C GLU A 96 -10.97 -13.51 4.52
N ILE A 97 -11.63 -12.51 3.92
CA ILE A 97 -13.09 -12.40 3.91
C ILE A 97 -13.72 -13.63 3.24
N ARG A 98 -13.19 -14.06 2.10
CA ARG A 98 -13.69 -15.23 1.36
C ARG A 98 -13.58 -16.49 2.21
N LYS A 99 -12.45 -16.67 2.92
CA LYS A 99 -12.23 -17.80 3.82
C LYS A 99 -13.21 -17.81 4.98
N ASP A 100 -13.46 -16.67 5.60
CA ASP A 100 -14.42 -16.54 6.70
C ASP A 100 -15.85 -16.86 6.24
N TYR A 101 -16.27 -16.38 5.07
CA TYR A 101 -17.57 -16.72 4.51
C TYR A 101 -17.70 -18.20 4.17
N GLN A 102 -16.65 -18.82 3.60
CA GLN A 102 -16.66 -20.25 3.32
C GLN A 102 -16.82 -21.07 4.60
N GLN A 103 -16.14 -20.70 5.68
CA GLN A 103 -16.30 -21.38 6.97
C GLN A 103 -17.73 -21.26 7.51
N GLN A 104 -18.36 -20.09 7.35
CA GLN A 104 -19.74 -19.91 7.78
C GLN A 104 -20.71 -20.78 6.97
N LEU A 105 -20.51 -20.89 5.65
CA LEU A 105 -21.29 -21.77 4.78
C LEU A 105 -21.14 -23.25 5.20
N ASP A 106 -19.91 -23.70 5.43
CA ASP A 106 -19.64 -25.08 5.84
C ASP A 106 -20.33 -25.42 7.18
N ILE A 107 -20.36 -24.48 8.12
CA ILE A 107 -21.08 -24.63 9.40
C ILE A 107 -22.59 -24.75 9.18
N ILE A 108 -23.16 -23.93 8.28
CA ILE A 108 -24.58 -23.96 7.96
C ILE A 108 -24.95 -25.29 7.30
N ASP A 109 -24.16 -25.76 6.34
CA ASP A 109 -24.41 -27.03 5.65
C ASP A 109 -24.34 -28.23 6.59
N LYS A 110 -23.39 -28.21 7.54
CA LYS A 110 -23.31 -29.22 8.60
C LYS A 110 -24.57 -29.22 9.47
N LYS A 111 -25.00 -28.04 9.94
CA LYS A 111 -26.21 -27.91 10.76
C LYS A 111 -27.46 -28.35 10.01
N ASN A 112 -27.58 -28.01 8.73
CA ASN A 112 -28.70 -28.43 7.89
C ASN A 112 -28.74 -29.96 7.73
N SER A 113 -27.57 -30.59 7.55
CA SER A 113 -27.46 -32.05 7.49
C SER A 113 -27.87 -32.72 8.81
N GLU A 114 -27.45 -32.15 9.95
CA GLU A 114 -27.87 -32.63 11.28
C GLU A 114 -29.39 -32.50 11.48
N ILE A 115 -29.98 -31.36 11.10
CA ILE A 115 -31.43 -31.15 11.15
C ILE A 115 -32.17 -32.20 10.30
N GLU A 116 -31.68 -32.50 9.10
CA GLU A 116 -32.33 -33.47 8.23
C GLU A 116 -32.26 -34.89 8.79
N ASN A 117 -31.11 -35.27 9.37
CA ASN A 117 -30.97 -36.54 10.08
C ASN A 117 -31.95 -36.65 11.26
N PHE A 118 -32.09 -35.58 12.06
CA PHE A 118 -33.04 -35.58 13.17
C PHE A 118 -34.50 -35.69 12.71
N LYS A 119 -34.88 -35.06 11.59
CA LYS A 119 -36.23 -35.24 11.02
C LYS A 119 -36.48 -36.70 10.64
N ILE A 120 -35.53 -37.33 9.94
CA ILE A 120 -35.62 -38.74 9.54
C ILE A 120 -35.80 -39.65 10.77
N GLU A 121 -35.05 -39.40 11.85
CA GLU A 121 -35.19 -40.18 13.09
C GLU A 121 -36.55 -39.98 13.77
N ILE A 122 -37.07 -38.75 13.80
CA ILE A 122 -38.39 -38.44 14.35
C ILE A 122 -39.48 -39.18 13.57
N ASP A 123 -39.41 -39.17 12.24
CA ASP A 123 -40.39 -39.82 11.38
C ASP A 123 -40.37 -41.35 11.55
N LYS A 124 -39.19 -41.96 11.66
CA LYS A 124 -39.05 -43.39 11.98
C LYS A 124 -39.68 -43.74 13.34
N LYS A 125 -39.47 -42.91 14.36
CA LYS A 125 -40.06 -43.15 15.70
C LYS A 125 -41.58 -43.02 15.69
N LYS A 126 -42.15 -42.08 14.91
CA LYS A 126 -43.60 -41.94 14.77
C LYS A 126 -44.23 -43.16 14.09
N SER A 127 -43.60 -43.66 13.01
CA SER A 127 -44.09 -44.83 12.27
C SER A 127 -44.02 -46.14 13.07
N ASN A 128 -43.08 -46.28 14.01
CA ASN A 128 -42.98 -47.48 14.86
C ASN A 128 -43.95 -47.47 16.06
N ASN A 129 -44.55 -46.33 16.39
CA ASN A 129 -45.47 -46.17 17.53
C ASN A 129 -46.95 -46.05 17.10
N SER A 130 -47.25 -46.15 15.80
CA SER A 130 -48.61 -46.22 15.23
C SER A 130 -48.89 -47.63 14.72
#